data_AF-A0A6C0HQ16-F1
#
_entry.id   AF-A0A6C0HQ16-F1
#
_cell.length_a   1.000
_cell.length_b   1.000
_cell.length_c   1.000
_cell.angle_alpha   90.00
_cell.angle_beta   90.00
_cell.angle_gamma   90.00
#
_symmetry.space_group_name_H-M   'P 1'
#
loop_
_entity.id
_entity.type
_entity.pdbx_description
1 polymer ?
#
loop_
_entity_poly.entity_id
_entity_poly.type
_entity_poly.pdbx_seq_one_letter_code
_entity_poly.pdbx_strand_id
1 'polypeptide(L)'
;MSNSQYLGYLGTQKCCNSKKTGPQGEIGVQGPTGPRGLIGATGPRGIEGPTGFSCTGPTGPSNKTFIIDHPSNDDKYLVHACLEGPEAGVYYRGKATIENNESVVINLPDYVAPLATELTVELTPLHSSTNAPSVYETSEIENNSFTVYGKNGSFYWTVYGKKNEILTEPNKNDVKVRGNGPYKWYY
;
A
#
# COMPACT_ATOMS: atom_id res chain seq x y z
N MET A 1 -2.83 -1.67 -24.43
CA MET A 1 -1.44 -1.45 -23.96
C MET A 1 -1.43 -1.79 -22.48
N SER A 2 -0.86 -2.94 -22.13
CA SER A 2 -1.19 -3.66 -20.90
C SER A 2 -0.51 -3.10 -19.66
N ASN A 3 -1.30 -3.06 -18.59
CA ASN A 3 -1.06 -2.62 -17.22
C ASN A 3 0.00 -3.45 -16.44
N SER A 4 1.07 -3.89 -17.11
CA SER A 4 1.99 -4.93 -16.60
C SER A 4 3.14 -4.38 -15.75
N GLN A 5 3.42 -3.07 -15.78
CA GLN A 5 4.56 -2.50 -15.05
C GLN A 5 4.21 -1.94 -13.67
N TYR A 6 2.92 -1.72 -13.37
CA TYR A 6 2.50 -1.15 -12.07
C TYR A 6 2.29 -2.22 -10.99
N LEU A 7 1.94 -3.46 -11.37
CA LEU A 7 1.74 -4.58 -10.45
C LEU A 7 3.06 -5.21 -9.94
N GLY A 8 4.18 -5.01 -10.65
CA GLY A 8 5.50 -5.45 -10.19
C GLY A 8 6.11 -4.56 -9.10
N TYR A 9 5.65 -3.30 -8.98
CA TYR A 9 6.24 -2.30 -8.10
C TYR A 9 5.73 -2.38 -6.64
N LEU A 10 4.57 -3.00 -6.39
CA LEU A 10 3.96 -3.07 -5.06
C LEU A 10 3.95 -4.46 -4.40
N GLY A 11 4.59 -5.47 -4.99
CA GLY A 11 4.89 -6.74 -4.29
C GLY A 11 3.71 -7.43 -3.59
N THR A 12 2.48 -7.27 -4.08
CA THR A 12 1.28 -7.80 -3.41
C THR A 12 1.07 -9.28 -3.72
N GLN A 13 1.94 -10.14 -3.21
CA GLN A 13 1.50 -11.50 -2.89
C GLN A 13 0.70 -11.44 -1.58
N LYS A 14 -0.58 -11.80 -1.68
CA LYS A 14 -1.58 -11.83 -0.61
C LYS A 14 -0.99 -12.30 0.73
N CYS A 15 -0.70 -11.36 1.62
CA CYS A 15 -0.47 -11.65 3.03
C CYS A 15 -1.81 -12.06 3.65
N CYS A 16 -1.85 -13.27 4.22
CA CYS A 16 -2.96 -13.83 4.98
C CYS A 16 -4.07 -14.51 4.15
N ASN A 17 -3.87 -15.80 3.85
CA ASN A 17 -4.75 -16.82 4.42
C ASN A 17 -4.11 -18.21 4.35
N SER A 18 -4.30 -18.98 5.42
CA SER A 18 -3.84 -20.34 5.69
C SER A 18 -2.35 -20.53 6.05
N LYS A 19 -2.09 -20.73 7.35
CA LYS A 19 -0.99 -21.62 7.76
C LYS A 19 -1.32 -23.01 7.22
N LYS A 20 -0.72 -23.39 6.11
CA LYS A 20 -0.48 -24.80 5.79
C LYS A 20 0.98 -24.93 5.38
N THR A 21 1.71 -25.78 6.09
CA THR A 21 2.95 -26.36 5.57
C THR A 21 2.61 -26.94 4.19
N GLY A 22 3.31 -26.50 3.14
CA GLY A 22 3.12 -27.08 1.80
C GLY A 22 3.39 -28.59 1.87
N PRO A 23 2.68 -29.42 1.07
CA PRO A 23 3.00 -30.85 1.00
C PRO A 23 4.48 -31.00 0.62
N GLN A 24 5.15 -31.96 1.25
CA GLN A 24 6.50 -32.35 0.84
C GLN A 24 6.46 -32.71 -0.65
N GLY A 25 7.38 -32.15 -1.45
CA GLY A 25 7.43 -32.41 -2.89
C GLY A 25 7.54 -33.91 -3.18
N GLU A 26 6.97 -34.35 -4.31
CA GLU A 26 7.11 -35.73 -4.76
C GLU A 26 8.58 -36.13 -4.81
N ILE A 27 8.88 -37.34 -4.32
CA ILE A 27 10.22 -37.91 -4.44
C ILE A 27 10.53 -38.01 -5.93
N GLY A 28 11.60 -37.37 -6.38
CA GLY A 28 12.01 -37.40 -7.79
C GLY A 28 12.20 -38.85 -8.27
N VAL A 29 11.79 -39.11 -9.51
CA VAL A 29 11.97 -40.44 -10.12
C VAL A 29 13.44 -40.84 -10.08
N GLN A 30 13.70 -42.10 -9.72
CA GLN A 30 15.05 -42.63 -9.69
C GLN A 30 15.67 -42.52 -11.08
N GLY A 31 16.80 -41.81 -11.20
CA GLY A 31 17.55 -41.74 -12.45
C GLY A 31 18.03 -43.13 -12.90
N PRO A 32 18.21 -43.35 -14.21
CA PRO A 32 18.70 -44.63 -14.72
C PRO A 32 20.04 -44.99 -14.07
N THR A 33 20.24 -46.29 -13.76
CA THR A 33 21.45 -46.77 -13.11
C THR A 33 22.68 -46.45 -13.97
N GLY A 34 23.50 -45.50 -13.53
CA GLY A 34 24.79 -45.20 -14.14
C GLY A 34 25.84 -46.27 -13.77
N PRO A 35 26.85 -46.50 -14.63
CA PRO A 35 27.98 -47.36 -14.28
C PRO A 35 28.70 -46.80 -13.04
N ARG A 36 29.12 -47.71 -12.15
CA ARG A 36 29.61 -47.40 -10.79
C ARG A 36 30.87 -46.52 -10.80
N GLY A 37 30.73 -45.26 -10.40
CA GLY A 37 31.83 -44.31 -10.10
C GLY A 37 31.79 -43.82 -8.65
N LEU A 38 32.93 -43.33 -8.14
CA LEU A 38 33.09 -42.80 -6.77
C LEU A 38 32.06 -41.70 -6.47
N ILE A 39 31.49 -41.71 -5.26
CA ILE A 39 30.49 -40.74 -4.78
C ILE A 39 31.00 -39.31 -5.01
N GLY A 40 30.27 -38.51 -5.79
CA GLY A 40 30.58 -37.09 -6.02
C GLY A 40 30.36 -36.26 -4.75
N ALA A 41 31.21 -35.26 -4.51
CA ALA A 41 31.09 -34.37 -3.37
C ALA A 41 29.72 -33.67 -3.36
N THR A 42 29.08 -33.62 -2.19
CA THR A 42 27.85 -32.84 -1.97
C THR A 42 28.07 -31.40 -2.42
N GLY A 43 27.16 -30.87 -3.26
CA GLY A 43 27.25 -29.51 -3.77
C GLY A 43 27.22 -28.45 -2.63
N PRO A 44 27.77 -27.25 -2.87
CA PRO A 44 27.78 -26.19 -1.86
C PRO A 44 26.36 -25.85 -1.42
N ARG A 45 26.20 -25.57 -0.12
CA ARG A 45 24.94 -25.04 0.44
C ARG A 45 24.57 -23.78 -0.34
N GLY A 46 23.32 -23.69 -0.81
CA GLY A 46 22.81 -22.50 -1.50
C GLY A 46 22.97 -21.25 -0.64
N ILE A 47 23.06 -20.09 -1.29
CA ILE A 47 23.14 -18.80 -0.61
C ILE A 47 21.98 -18.66 0.38
N GLU A 48 22.29 -18.18 1.58
CA GLU A 48 21.25 -17.84 2.55
C GLU A 48 20.37 -16.75 1.95
N GLY A 49 19.05 -16.95 1.96
CA GLY A 49 18.11 -15.96 1.46
C GLY A 49 18.21 -14.67 2.29
N PRO A 50 17.85 -13.51 1.73
CA PRO A 50 17.90 -12.26 2.47
C PRO A 50 17.06 -12.38 3.76
N THR A 51 17.68 -12.09 4.90
CA THR A 51 16.98 -11.96 6.18
C THR A 51 15.88 -10.93 5.99
N GLY A 52 14.62 -11.33 6.19
CA GLY A 52 13.52 -10.38 6.17
C GLY A 52 13.83 -9.24 7.13
N PHE A 53 13.64 -7.99 6.69
CA PHE A 53 13.88 -6.81 7.52
C PHE A 53 12.88 -6.85 8.68
N SER A 54 13.26 -7.50 9.77
CA SER A 54 12.62 -7.33 11.06
C SER A 54 12.87 -5.88 11.44
N CYS A 55 11.80 -5.09 11.60
CA CYS A 55 11.83 -3.91 12.43
C CYS A 55 12.01 -4.33 13.91
N THR A 56 13.07 -5.08 14.20
CA THR A 56 13.79 -5.01 15.46
C THR A 56 14.29 -3.58 15.51
N GLY A 57 13.49 -2.68 16.08
CA GLY A 57 13.84 -1.27 16.18
C GLY A 57 15.22 -1.14 16.80
N PRO A 58 16.25 -0.77 16.03
CA PRO A 58 17.43 -0.23 16.65
C PRO A 58 17.06 1.20 17.05
N THR A 59 17.90 1.83 17.83
CA THR A 59 18.01 3.29 17.90
C THR A 59 18.10 3.87 16.47
N GLY A 60 16.96 4.09 15.82
CA GLY A 60 16.83 4.76 14.53
C GLY A 60 16.62 6.26 14.76
N PRO A 61 16.88 7.11 13.75
CA PRO A 61 16.57 8.54 13.81
C PRO A 61 15.11 8.76 14.25
N SER A 62 14.82 9.92 14.83
CA SER A 62 13.54 10.31 15.42
C SER A 62 12.30 10.23 14.51
N ASN A 63 12.42 9.67 13.31
CA ASN A 63 11.43 9.65 12.23
C ASN A 63 11.18 8.19 11.77
N LYS A 64 9.91 7.80 11.59
CA LYS A 64 9.53 6.49 11.02
C LYS A 64 9.81 6.47 9.50
N THR A 65 11.02 6.09 9.13
CA THR A 65 11.51 6.15 7.74
C THR A 65 11.61 4.79 7.05
N PHE A 66 11.61 4.81 5.72
CA PHE A 66 11.94 3.68 4.86
C PHE A 66 12.82 4.16 3.70
N ILE A 67 13.65 3.25 3.19
CA ILE A 67 14.63 3.53 2.14
C ILE A 67 14.22 2.78 0.87
N ILE A 68 14.28 3.46 -0.28
CA ILE A 68 14.13 2.86 -1.60
C ILE A 68 15.31 3.29 -2.50
N ASP A 69 15.60 2.49 -3.53
CA ASP A 69 16.58 2.88 -4.55
C ASP A 69 16.13 4.15 -5.27
N HIS A 70 17.09 5.02 -5.59
CA HIS A 70 16.78 6.23 -6.34
C HIS A 70 16.54 5.88 -7.82
N PRO A 71 15.35 6.13 -8.38
CA PRO A 71 14.95 5.59 -9.69
C PRO A 71 15.70 6.18 -10.89
N SER A 72 16.47 7.26 -10.69
CA SER A 72 17.24 7.93 -11.75
C SER A 72 18.71 8.21 -11.38
N ASN A 73 19.21 7.65 -10.28
CA ASN A 73 20.60 7.83 -9.86
C ASN A 73 21.05 6.62 -9.04
N ASP A 74 21.83 5.74 -9.66
CA ASP A 74 22.22 4.45 -9.07
C ASP A 74 23.17 4.58 -7.87
N ASP A 75 23.81 5.73 -7.69
CA ASP A 75 24.70 6.01 -6.55
C ASP A 75 23.94 6.53 -5.32
N LYS A 76 22.60 6.63 -5.36
CA LYS A 76 21.78 7.26 -4.32
C LYS A 76 20.60 6.40 -3.86
N TYR A 77 20.20 6.65 -2.62
CA TYR A 77 18.93 6.19 -2.06
C TYR A 77 17.96 7.37 -1.86
N LEU A 78 16.67 7.08 -1.89
CA LEU A 78 15.63 7.94 -1.35
C LEU A 78 15.24 7.47 0.05
N VAL A 79 15.18 8.40 1.00
CA VAL A 79 14.68 8.17 2.35
C VAL A 79 13.35 8.88 2.51
N HIS A 80 12.28 8.13 2.71
CA HIS A 80 10.94 8.65 2.94
C HIS A 80 10.54 8.44 4.39
N ALA A 81 9.61 9.24 4.88
CA ALA A 81 9.00 9.08 6.20
C ALA A 81 7.52 8.74 6.07
N CYS A 82 7.00 7.96 7.03
CA CYS A 82 5.57 7.83 7.21
C CYS A 82 4.99 9.16 7.68
N LEU A 83 3.82 9.53 7.15
CA LEU A 83 3.02 10.60 7.75
C LEU A 83 2.49 10.10 9.10
N GLU A 84 2.58 10.96 10.11
CA GLU A 84 2.10 10.67 11.46
C GLU A 84 0.82 11.49 11.72
N GLY A 85 -0.20 10.82 12.26
CA GLY A 85 -1.47 11.41 12.63
C GLY A 85 -2.17 10.54 13.67
N PRO A 86 -3.20 11.07 14.36
CA PRO A 86 -3.93 10.37 15.42
C PRO A 86 -4.87 9.26 14.90
N GLU A 87 -4.68 8.79 13.68
CA GLU A 87 -5.56 7.83 13.01
C GLU A 87 -4.79 6.90 12.05
N ALA A 88 -5.36 5.72 11.79
CA ALA A 88 -4.92 4.84 10.71
C ALA A 88 -5.54 5.31 9.37
N GLY A 89 -5.09 6.47 8.90
CA GLY A 89 -5.59 7.10 7.69
C GLY A 89 -5.25 6.34 6.40
N VAL A 90 -6.18 6.36 5.44
CA VAL A 90 -5.99 5.92 4.05
C VAL A 90 -6.38 7.05 3.11
N TYR A 91 -5.76 7.10 1.93
CA TYR A 91 -6.15 8.02 0.88
C TYR A 91 -6.20 7.31 -0.48
N TYR A 92 -7.17 7.70 -1.28
CA TYR A 92 -7.34 7.28 -2.67
C TYR A 92 -7.39 8.52 -3.53
N ARG A 93 -6.77 8.48 -4.70
CA ARG A 93 -6.73 9.66 -5.58
C ARG A 93 -6.88 9.28 -7.03
N GLY A 94 -7.42 10.20 -7.82
CA GLY A 94 -7.55 10.01 -9.25
C GLY A 94 -7.86 11.30 -9.98
N LYS A 95 -8.15 11.15 -11.27
CA LYS A 95 -8.58 12.20 -12.17
C LYS A 95 -9.89 11.78 -12.82
N ALA A 96 -10.80 12.72 -13.00
CA ALA A 96 -12.04 12.51 -13.74
C ALA A 96 -12.36 13.72 -14.63
N THR A 97 -13.30 13.51 -15.56
CA THR A 97 -13.75 14.51 -16.52
C THR A 97 -15.27 14.41 -16.66
N ILE A 98 -15.95 15.55 -16.66
CA ILE A 98 -17.35 15.67 -17.03
C ILE A 98 -17.41 16.04 -18.52
N GLU A 99 -18.24 15.33 -19.29
CA GLU A 99 -18.39 15.50 -20.74
C GLU A 99 -19.82 15.87 -21.18
N ASN A 100 -20.80 15.69 -20.28
CA ASN A 100 -22.24 15.90 -20.52
C ASN A 100 -22.80 17.20 -19.93
N ASN A 101 -21.96 18.07 -19.39
CA ASN A 101 -22.30 19.30 -18.65
C ASN A 101 -23.18 19.07 -17.42
N GLU A 102 -23.17 17.86 -16.86
CA GLU A 102 -24.02 17.49 -15.72
C GLU A 102 -23.21 16.85 -14.60
N SER A 103 -22.65 15.66 -14.84
CA SER A 103 -21.97 14.90 -13.79
C SER A 103 -21.13 13.74 -14.30
N VAL A 104 -20.30 13.19 -13.40
CA VAL A 104 -19.58 11.93 -13.59
C VAL A 104 -19.57 11.12 -12.29
N VAL A 105 -19.81 9.81 -12.40
CA VAL A 105 -19.72 8.87 -11.27
C VAL A 105 -18.30 8.33 -11.18
N ILE A 106 -17.73 8.36 -9.97
CA ILE A 106 -16.42 7.78 -9.65
C ILE A 106 -16.61 6.57 -8.75
N ASN A 107 -16.17 5.41 -9.23
CA ASN A 107 -16.16 4.17 -8.45
C ASN A 107 -14.81 4.03 -7.73
N LEU A 108 -14.84 3.81 -6.43
CA LEU A 108 -13.65 3.46 -5.66
C LEU A 108 -13.32 1.98 -5.88
N PRO A 109 -12.06 1.56 -5.65
CA PRO A 109 -11.72 0.14 -5.67
C PRO A 109 -12.59 -0.67 -4.69
N ASP A 110 -13.03 -1.87 -5.06
CA ASP A 110 -13.97 -2.68 -4.27
C ASP A 110 -13.50 -2.98 -2.84
N TYR A 111 -12.18 -2.96 -2.62
CA TYR A 111 -11.60 -3.18 -1.30
C TYR A 111 -11.73 -1.97 -0.36
N VAL A 112 -12.14 -0.79 -0.85
CA VAL A 112 -12.24 0.41 0.00
C VAL A 112 -13.39 0.27 0.99
N ALA A 113 -14.58 -0.11 0.53
CA ALA A 113 -15.78 -0.28 1.37
C ALA A 113 -15.56 -1.20 2.59
N PRO A 114 -14.95 -2.40 2.49
CA PRO A 114 -14.68 -3.22 3.67
C PRO A 114 -13.43 -2.79 4.47
N LEU A 115 -12.60 -1.87 3.96
CA LEU A 115 -11.32 -1.50 4.56
C LEU A 115 -11.38 -0.22 5.38
N ALA A 116 -12.22 0.75 5.01
CA ALA A 116 -12.19 2.08 5.61
C ALA A 116 -13.59 2.68 5.80
N THR A 117 -13.71 3.50 6.83
CA THR A 117 -14.91 4.27 7.21
C THR A 117 -14.59 5.76 7.23
N GLU A 118 -15.59 6.59 7.54
CA GLU A 118 -15.43 8.05 7.69
C GLU A 118 -14.83 8.69 6.42
N LEU A 119 -15.34 8.29 5.25
CA LEU A 119 -14.78 8.72 3.97
C LEU A 119 -15.18 10.16 3.65
N THR A 120 -14.22 10.97 3.23
CA THR A 120 -14.43 12.37 2.79
C THR A 120 -13.81 12.59 1.42
N VAL A 121 -14.41 13.48 0.61
CA VAL A 121 -13.99 13.79 -0.75
C VAL A 121 -13.46 15.22 -0.82
N GLU A 122 -12.28 15.39 -1.41
CA GLU A 122 -11.73 16.68 -1.79
C GLU A 122 -11.57 16.74 -3.32
N LEU A 123 -12.01 17.84 -3.92
CA LEU A 123 -11.92 18.07 -5.37
C LEU A 123 -10.93 19.20 -5.68
N THR A 124 -10.13 19.01 -6.72
CA THR A 124 -9.23 20.02 -7.27
C THR A 124 -9.57 20.28 -8.74
N PRO A 125 -10.33 21.35 -9.05
CA PRO A 125 -10.67 21.70 -10.42
C PRO A 125 -9.43 21.99 -11.27
N LEU A 126 -9.43 21.55 -12.53
CA LEU A 126 -8.43 21.94 -13.52
C LEU A 126 -9.02 22.98 -14.46
N HIS A 127 -8.44 24.17 -14.45
CA HIS A 127 -8.84 25.23 -15.37
C HIS A 127 -8.37 24.90 -16.79
N SER A 128 -9.31 24.90 -17.74
CA SER A 128 -9.00 24.88 -19.17
C SER A 128 -8.93 26.31 -19.69
N SER A 129 -7.94 26.61 -20.54
CA SER A 129 -7.83 27.91 -21.23
C SER A 129 -9.04 28.21 -22.14
N THR A 130 -9.85 27.21 -22.46
CA THR A 130 -11.01 27.34 -23.35
C THR A 130 -12.33 27.54 -22.61
N ASN A 131 -12.39 27.23 -21.32
CA ASN A 131 -13.65 27.17 -20.57
C ASN A 131 -13.62 28.16 -19.41
N ALA A 132 -14.77 28.75 -19.11
CA ALA A 132 -14.94 29.52 -17.89
C ALA A 132 -14.68 28.62 -16.65
N PRO A 133 -14.22 29.20 -15.52
CA PRO A 133 -14.09 28.46 -14.27
C PRO A 133 -15.37 27.68 -13.94
N SER A 134 -15.20 26.42 -13.54
CA SER A 134 -16.29 25.54 -13.11
C SER A 134 -16.25 25.36 -11.60
N VAL A 135 -17.42 25.44 -10.98
CA VAL A 135 -17.62 24.98 -9.61
C VAL A 135 -18.02 23.51 -9.69
N TYR A 136 -17.38 22.67 -8.88
CA TYR A 136 -17.71 21.25 -8.77
C TYR A 136 -18.27 20.97 -7.39
N GLU A 137 -19.35 20.19 -7.36
CA GLU A 137 -19.99 19.68 -6.14
C GLU A 137 -19.91 18.17 -6.12
N THR A 138 -19.88 17.54 -4.95
CA THR A 138 -19.79 16.08 -4.81
C THR A 138 -20.94 15.56 -3.96
N SER A 139 -21.47 14.39 -4.31
CA SER A 139 -22.28 13.61 -3.38
C SER A 139 -21.42 13.09 -2.23
N GLU A 140 -22.08 12.60 -1.18
CA GLU A 140 -21.46 11.66 -0.24
C GLU A 140 -21.05 10.36 -0.95
N ILE A 141 -20.20 9.58 -0.30
CA ILE A 141 -19.80 8.28 -0.81
C ILE A 141 -20.84 7.25 -0.36
N GLU A 142 -21.55 6.68 -1.33
CA GLU A 142 -22.52 5.62 -1.14
C GLU A 142 -22.22 4.45 -2.08
N ASN A 143 -22.41 3.22 -1.60
CA ASN A 143 -22.16 2.02 -2.39
C ASN A 143 -20.76 2.00 -3.06
N ASN A 144 -19.74 2.45 -2.33
CA ASN A 144 -18.35 2.52 -2.79
C ASN A 144 -18.12 3.46 -4.01
N SER A 145 -19.00 4.45 -4.19
CA SER A 145 -18.94 5.41 -5.29
C SER A 145 -19.39 6.79 -4.84
N PHE A 146 -19.02 7.82 -5.60
CA PHE A 146 -19.54 9.17 -5.43
C PHE A 146 -19.71 9.83 -6.79
N THR A 147 -20.58 10.83 -6.86
CA THR A 147 -20.87 11.58 -8.08
C THR A 147 -20.34 13.00 -7.94
N VAL A 148 -19.66 13.49 -8.96
CA VAL A 148 -19.26 14.90 -9.05
C VAL A 148 -20.10 15.59 -10.10
N TYR A 149 -20.68 16.73 -9.74
CA TYR A 149 -21.58 17.53 -10.55
C TYR A 149 -20.88 18.81 -11.03
N GLY A 150 -21.17 19.23 -12.27
CA GLY A 150 -20.68 20.48 -12.83
C GLY A 150 -20.63 20.49 -14.36
N LYS A 151 -20.06 21.56 -14.92
CA LYS A 151 -19.89 21.72 -16.37
C LYS A 151 -18.70 20.92 -16.89
N ASN A 152 -18.62 20.82 -18.22
CA ASN A 152 -17.52 20.12 -18.89
C ASN A 152 -16.14 20.63 -18.45
N GLY A 153 -15.33 19.70 -17.99
CA GLY A 153 -13.99 19.98 -17.52
C GLY A 153 -13.41 18.80 -16.74
N SER A 154 -12.12 18.91 -16.40
CA SER A 154 -11.40 17.88 -15.66
C SER A 154 -11.06 18.35 -14.26
N PHE A 155 -10.92 17.41 -13.34
CA PHE A 155 -10.52 17.66 -11.97
C PHE A 155 -9.75 16.47 -11.42
N TYR A 156 -8.92 16.73 -10.41
CA TYR A 156 -8.41 15.67 -9.53
C TYR A 156 -9.34 15.51 -8.34
N TRP A 157 -9.34 14.32 -7.77
CA TRP A 157 -10.07 14.01 -6.55
C TRP A 157 -9.15 13.26 -5.60
N THR A 158 -9.36 13.49 -4.30
CA THR A 158 -8.77 12.71 -3.22
C THR A 158 -9.88 12.28 -2.28
N VAL A 159 -9.93 11.00 -1.93
CA VAL A 159 -10.78 10.47 -0.89
C VAL A 159 -9.91 10.12 0.30
N TYR A 160 -10.19 10.72 1.45
CA TYR A 160 -9.58 10.34 2.73
C TYR A 160 -10.52 9.41 3.50
N GLY A 161 -9.96 8.54 4.33
CA GLY A 161 -10.73 7.65 5.17
C GLY A 161 -9.92 7.08 6.31
N LYS A 162 -10.61 6.42 7.24
CA LYS A 162 -10.01 5.81 8.42
C LYS A 162 -10.18 4.30 8.38
N LYS A 163 -9.07 3.57 8.51
CA LYS A 163 -9.07 2.10 8.48
C LYS A 163 -9.57 1.49 9.77
N ASN A 164 -9.11 1.99 10.92
CA ASN A 164 -9.41 1.47 12.24
C ASN A 164 -9.50 2.62 13.25
N GLU A 165 -10.26 2.41 14.33
CA GLU A 165 -10.19 3.27 15.50
C GLU A 165 -8.88 3.04 16.27
N ILE A 166 -8.28 4.14 16.72
CA ILE A 166 -7.10 4.14 17.57
C ILE A 166 -7.45 4.95 18.81
N LEU A 167 -7.18 4.40 19.99
CA LEU A 167 -7.21 5.18 21.22
C LEU A 167 -5.94 6.06 21.26
N THR A 168 -6.11 7.33 20.88
CA THR A 168 -5.00 8.27 20.69
C THR A 168 -4.38 8.72 22.01
N GLU A 169 -5.19 8.86 23.05
CA GLU A 169 -4.77 9.40 24.35
C GLU A 169 -5.16 8.46 25.50
N PRO A 170 -4.60 7.24 25.57
CA PRO A 170 -4.87 6.33 26.68
C PRO A 170 -4.33 6.90 28.00
N ASN A 171 -5.04 6.68 29.11
CA ASN A 171 -4.47 6.99 30.42
C ASN A 171 -3.26 6.09 30.69
N LYS A 172 -2.22 6.65 31.30
CA LYS A 172 -0.98 5.92 31.62
C LYS A 172 -1.21 4.68 32.50
N ASN A 173 -2.26 4.70 33.31
CA ASN A 173 -2.59 3.59 34.22
C ASN A 173 -3.35 2.45 33.51
N ASP A 174 -3.91 2.71 32.34
CA ASP A 174 -4.78 1.78 31.61
C ASP A 174 -4.00 0.98 30.55
N VAL A 175 -2.76 1.39 30.23
CA VAL A 175 -1.95 0.77 29.18
C VAL A 175 -0.56 0.39 29.64
N LYS A 176 -0.10 -0.77 29.18
CA LYS A 176 1.28 -1.22 29.38
C LYS A 176 2.12 -0.89 28.15
N VAL A 177 2.85 0.23 28.23
CA VAL A 177 3.74 0.70 27.17
C VAL A 177 4.91 -0.28 26.97
N ARG A 178 5.20 -0.60 25.70
CA ARG A 178 6.32 -1.44 25.25
C ARG A 178 7.19 -0.69 24.25
N GLY A 179 8.44 -1.11 24.13
CA GLY A 179 9.44 -0.48 23.26
C GLY A 179 10.31 0.56 23.98
N ASN A 180 11.33 1.05 23.28
CA ASN A 180 12.30 2.02 23.77
C ASN A 180 12.36 3.22 22.82
N GLY A 181 12.79 4.39 23.32
CA GLY A 181 12.85 5.61 22.51
C GLY A 181 11.48 6.29 22.30
N PRO A 182 11.35 7.21 21.33
CA PRO A 182 10.11 7.97 21.10
C PRO A 182 8.98 7.12 20.50
N TYR A 183 9.32 6.00 19.85
CA TYR A 183 8.36 5.12 19.18
C TYR A 183 8.03 3.89 20.03
N LYS A 184 6.95 4.01 20.80
CA LYS A 184 6.44 2.97 21.70
C LYS A 184 5.05 2.52 21.26
N TRP A 185 4.62 1.35 21.71
CA TRP A 185 3.29 0.81 21.43
C TRP A 185 2.69 0.13 22.66
N TYR A 186 1.40 -0.12 22.63
CA TYR A 186 0.67 -0.88 23.64
C TYR A 186 -0.33 -1.83 22.96
N TYR A 187 -0.76 -2.85 23.69
CA TYR A 187 -1.88 -3.73 23.33
C TYR A 187 -2.89 -3.69 24.47
#